data_AF-A0A3D5IUA3-F1
#
_entry.id   AF-A0A3D5IUA3-F1
#
_cell.length_a   1.000
_cell.length_b   1.000
_cell.length_c   1.000
_cell.angle_alpha   90.00
_cell.angle_beta   90.00
_cell.angle_gamma   90.00
#
_symmetry.space_group_name_H-M   'P 1'
#
loop_
_entity.id
_entity.type
_entity.pdbx_description
1 polymer ?
#
loop_
_entity_poly.entity_id
_entity_poly.type
_entity_poly.pdbx_seq_one_letter_code
_entity_poly.pdbx_strand_id
1 'polypeptide(L)' 'FAWVPGIIWLLAKTSFFMFLYLWIRATFPRFRYDQIMRLSWKVFLPRTIAWIFVVALMTQLKIGPWF' A
#
# COMPACT_ATOMS: atom_id res chain seq x y z
N PHE A 1 -26.51 6.75 -13.10
CA PHE A 1 -26.16 5.46 -13.73
C PHE A 1 -24.88 4.93 -13.08
N ALA A 2 -24.98 4.04 -12.10
CA ALA A 2 -23.79 3.31 -11.62
C ALA A 2 -23.56 2.16 -12.60
N TRP A 3 -22.68 2.37 -13.59
CA TRP A 3 -22.34 1.37 -14.61
C TRP A 3 -21.79 0.07 -14.00
N VAL A 4 -21.32 0.12 -12.75
CA VAL A 4 -20.94 -1.05 -11.94
C VAL A 4 -21.52 -0.87 -10.53
N PRO A 5 -22.32 -1.82 -10.02
CA PRO A 5 -22.73 -1.88 -8.62
C PRO A 5 -21.52 -1.79 -7.68
N GLY A 6 -21.60 -0.98 -6.62
CA GLY A 6 -20.50 -0.80 -5.66
C GLY A 6 -19.98 -2.10 -5.04
N ILE A 7 -20.86 -3.11 -4.92
CA ILE A 7 -20.51 -4.45 -4.46
C ILE A 7 -19.57 -5.17 -5.45
N ILE A 8 -19.80 -5.04 -6.76
CA ILE A 8 -18.98 -5.66 -7.80
C ILE A 8 -17.59 -5.02 -7.83
N TRP A 9 -17.52 -3.70 -7.63
CA TRP A 9 -16.25 -2.98 -7.53
C TRP A 9 -15.42 -3.40 -6.31
N LEU A 10 -16.06 -3.59 -5.16
CA LEU A 10 -15.40 -4.10 -3.96
C LEU A 10 -14.89 -5.53 -4.18
N LEU A 11 -15.72 -6.41 -4.73
CA LEU A 11 -15.34 -7.80 -5.03
C LEU A 11 -14.15 -7.86 -5.99
N ALA A 12 -14.16 -7.05 -7.05
CA ALA A 12 -13.05 -7.00 -8.01
C ALA A 12 -11.71 -6.62 -7.35
N LYS A 13 -11.69 -5.60 -6.48
CA LYS A 13 -10.50 -5.20 -5.73
C LYS A 13 -10.03 -6.32 -4.80
N THR A 14 -10.95 -6.92 -4.03
CA THR A 14 -10.64 -8.00 -3.10
C THR A 14 -10.04 -9.19 -3.83
N SER A 15 -10.64 -9.63 -4.94
CA SER A 15 -10.12 -10.72 -5.78
C SER A 15 -8.72 -10.42 -6.31
N PHE A 16 -8.46 -9.18 -6.74
CA PHE A 16 -7.13 -8.76 -7.21
C PHE A 16 -6.08 -8.83 -6.09
N PHE A 17 -6.37 -8.32 -4.90
CA PHE A 17 -5.44 -8.40 -3.77
C PHE A 17 -5.22 -9.84 -3.30
N MET A 18 -6.25 -10.67 -3.33
CA MET A 18 -6.16 -12.09 -2.97
C MET A 18 -5.29 -12.87 -3.96
N PHE A 19 -5.44 -12.59 -5.26
CA PHE A 19 -4.55 -13.12 -6.31
C PHE A 19 -3.11 -12.66 -6.10
N LEU A 20 -2.89 -11.37 -5.84
CA LEU A 20 -1.55 -10.82 -5.57
C LEU A 20 -0.88 -11.51 -4.38
N TYR A 21 -1.62 -11.74 -3.28
CA TYR A 21 -1.10 -12.45 -2.11
C TYR A 21 -0.67 -13.88 -2.45
N LEU A 22 -1.51 -14.62 -3.18
CA LEU A 22 -1.19 -15.99 -3.61
C LEU A 22 0.04 -16.01 -4.54
N TRP A 23 0.13 -15.04 -5.45
CA TRP A 23 1.22 -14.93 -6.40
C TRP A 23 2.56 -14.58 -5.72
N ILE A 24 2.56 -13.63 -4.79
CA ILE A 24 3.75 -13.28 -3.99
C ILE A 24 4.22 -14.49 -3.18
N ARG A 25 3.29 -15.23 -2.55
CA ARG A 25 3.62 -16.46 -1.82
C ARG A 25 4.26 -17.52 -2.72
N ALA A 26 3.80 -17.64 -3.97
CA ALA A 26 4.34 -18.60 -4.93
C ALA A 26 5.71 -18.17 -5.51
N THR A 27 5.95 -16.86 -5.67
CA THR A 27 7.13 -16.33 -6.36
C THR A 27 8.32 -16.09 -5.43
N PHE A 28 8.09 -15.69 -4.17
CA PHE A 28 9.18 -15.31 -3.28
C PHE A 28 9.65 -16.47 -2.38
N PRO A 29 10.97 -16.76 -2.36
CA PRO A 29 11.57 -17.67 -1.38
C PRO A 29 11.43 -17.13 0.05
N ARG A 30 11.36 -18.02 1.05
CA ARG A 30 11.15 -17.64 2.46
C ARG A 30 12.19 -16.63 2.95
N PHE A 31 11.73 -15.45 3.40
CA PHE A 31 12.58 -14.44 4.02
C PHE A 31 12.90 -14.77 5.48
N ARG A 32 14.15 -14.51 5.90
CA ARG A 32 14.56 -14.72 7.30
C ARG A 32 14.05 -13.59 8.20
N TYR A 33 13.79 -13.90 9.46
CA TYR A 33 13.29 -12.94 10.46
C TYR A 33 14.18 -11.68 10.55
N ASP A 34 15.50 -11.84 10.55
CA ASP A 34 16.44 -10.71 10.60
C ASP A 34 16.32 -9.78 9.38
N GLN A 35 16.01 -10.34 8.21
CA GLN A 35 15.87 -9.57 6.98
C GLN A 35 14.58 -8.75 7.00
N ILE A 36 13.49 -9.35 7.50
CA ILE A 36 12.21 -8.66 7.70
C ILE A 36 12.37 -7.55 8.73
N MET A 37 13.04 -7.83 9.86
CA MET A 37 13.32 -6.83 10.88
C MET A 37 14.10 -5.65 10.31
N ARG A 38 15.17 -5.93 9.55
CA ARG A 38 15.97 -4.86 8.92
C ARG A 38 15.14 -4.05 7.91
N LEU A 39 14.29 -4.70 7.12
CA LEU A 39 13.46 -4.03 6.12
C LEU A 39 12.42 -3.11 6.78
N SER A 40 11.69 -3.61 7.77
CA SER A 40 10.69 -2.83 8.52
C SER A 40 11.32 -1.64 9.23
N TRP A 41 12.42 -1.85 9.95
CA TRP A 41 13.02 -0.82 10.78
C TRP A 41 13.94 0.15 10.03
N LYS A 42 14.67 -0.29 9.01
CA LYS A 42 15.60 0.59 8.28
C LYS A 42 15.02 1.20 7.01
N VAL A 43 13.99 0.60 6.41
CA VAL A 43 13.47 1.05 5.10
C VAL A 43 12.03 1.52 5.19
N PHE A 44 11.12 0.75 5.79
CA PHE A 44 9.72 1.14 5.85
C PHE A 44 9.47 2.27 6.85
N LEU A 45 10.01 2.17 8.06
CA LEU A 45 9.77 3.17 9.11
C LEU A 45 10.27 4.58 8.73
N PRO A 46 11.50 4.78 8.22
CA PRO A 46 11.94 6.13 7.84
C PRO A 46 11.15 6.66 6.63
N ARG A 47 10.75 5.78 5.71
CA ARG A 47 10.00 6.13 4.51
C ARG A 47 8.58 6.59 4.83
N THR A 48 7.88 5.92 5.75
CA THR A 48 6.54 6.34 6.17
C THR A 48 6.58 7.67 6.90
N ILE A 49 7.57 7.88 7.77
CA ILE A 49 7.78 9.16 8.45
C ILE A 49 8.04 10.29 7.43
N ALA A 50 8.94 10.06 6.46
CA ALA A 50 9.20 11.03 5.40
C ALA A 50 7.94 11.37 4.58
N TRP A 51 7.13 10.35 4.22
CA TRP A 51 5.89 10.56 3.50
C TRP A 51 4.85 11.36 4.30
N ILE A 52 4.77 11.16 5.63
CA ILE A 52 3.89 11.96 6.48
C ILE A 52 4.27 13.44 6.42
N PHE A 53 5.56 13.78 6.48
CA PHE A 53 6.01 15.17 6.33
C PHE A 53 5.71 15.73 4.93
N VAL A 54 5.90 14.93 3.87
CA VAL A 54 5.60 15.33 2.49
C VAL A 54 4.11 15.61 2.32
N VAL A 55 3.23 14.72 2.79
CA VAL A 55 1.77 14.91 2.72
C VAL A 55 1.32 16.09 3.56
N ALA A 56 1.90 16.27 4.75
CA ALA A 56 1.60 17.43 5.61
C ALA A 56 1.96 18.74 4.91
N LEU A 57 3.12 18.81 4.25
CA LEU A 57 3.54 19.98 3.48
C LEU A 57 2.63 20.21 2.25
N MET A 58 2.30 19.17 1.49
CA MET A 58 1.38 19.26 0.34
C MET A 58 -0.01 19.76 0.73
N THR A 59 -0.51 19.31 1.89
CA THR A 59 -1.78 19.76 2.48
C THR A 59 -1.70 21.25 2.84
N GLN A 60 -0.63 21.70 3.49
CA GLN A 60 -0.45 23.12 3.85
C GLN A 60 -0.32 24.04 2.63
N LEU A 61 0.33 23.56 1.57
CA LEU A 61 0.46 24.30 0.31
C LEU A 61 -0.83 24.27 -0.53
N LYS A 62 -1.89 23.59 -0.08
CA LYS A 62 -3.15 23.35 -0.83
C LYS A 62 -2.92 22.78 -2.24
N ILE A 63 -1.83 22.04 -2.43
CA ILE A 63 -1.50 21.38 -3.69
C ILE A 63 -1.83 19.92 -3.52
N GLY A 64 -3.01 19.51 -4.01
CA GLY A 64 -3.34 18.11 -4.20
C GLY A 64 -4.85 17.84 -4.18
N PRO A 65 -5.27 16.66 -4.67
CA PRO A 65 -6.67 16.27 -4.87
C PRO A 65 -7.46 16.02 -3.55
N TRP A 66 -6.89 16.42 -2.42
CA TRP A 66 -7.41 16.26 -1.07
C TRP A 66 -8.03 17.54 -0.50
N PHE A 67 -8.03 18.63 -1.29
CA PHE A 67 -8.84 19.84 -1.07
C PHE A 67 -9.67 20.17 -2.31
#